data_AF-A0A6P0PJ95-F1
#
_entry.id   AF-A0A6P0PJ95-F1
#
_cell.length_a   1.000
_cell.length_b   1.000
_cell.length_c   1.000
_cell.angle_alpha   90.00
_cell.angle_beta   90.00
_cell.angle_gamma   90.00
#
_symmetry.space_group_name_H-M   'P 1'
#
loop_
_entity.id
_entity.type
_entity.pdbx_description
1 polymer ?
#
loop_
_entity_poly.entity_id
_entity_poly.type
_entity_poly.pdbx_seq_one_letter_code
_entity_poly.pdbx_strand_id
1 'polypeptide(L)'
;MQNTPDTYDRIIQLGASRCRLEDARALHSQKRWNGAVYMSGYAIECALKSLICYQERTNNFKDTTVFKQGLRGSKLHSLVKLLDALPNIQRVIEYPQRNNPYRQAWITVTSSWKNDELRYSNRMGDETEANKFINAVEILHRYLLSKQGES
;
A
#
# COMPACT_ATOMS: atom_id res chain seq x y z
N MET A 1 14.00 12.40 26.25
CA MET A 1 14.29 12.02 24.86
C MET A 1 12.97 11.63 24.23
N GLN A 2 12.54 12.29 23.15
CA GLN A 2 11.36 11.85 22.42
C GLN A 2 11.66 10.48 21.81
N ASN A 3 10.91 9.44 22.22
CA ASN A 3 10.91 8.16 21.55
C ASN A 3 10.40 8.38 20.12
N THR A 4 11.31 8.46 19.16
CA THR A 4 10.95 8.47 17.75
C THR A 4 10.21 7.17 17.46
N PRO A 5 8.99 7.21 16.87
CA PRO A 5 8.26 5.99 16.54
C PRO A 5 9.12 5.11 15.62
N ASP A 6 9.24 3.82 15.93
CA ASP A 6 9.93 2.89 15.03
C ASP A 6 9.09 2.73 13.75
N THR A 7 9.61 3.26 12.65
CA THR A 7 8.92 3.22 11.35
C THR A 7 8.82 1.81 10.77
N TYR A 8 9.45 0.81 11.37
CA TYR A 8 9.30 -0.60 11.01
C TYR A 8 8.31 -1.35 11.89
N ASP A 9 7.79 -0.73 12.96
CA ASP A 9 6.79 -1.34 13.82
C ASP A 9 5.47 -1.58 13.07
N ARG A 10 4.87 -2.76 13.30
CA ARG A 10 3.64 -3.22 12.66
C ARG A 10 2.47 -2.28 12.93
N ILE A 11 2.27 -1.88 14.19
CA ILE A 11 1.15 -1.02 14.60
C ILE A 11 1.34 0.37 14.00
N ILE A 12 2.58 0.88 13.97
CA ILE A 12 2.90 2.15 13.32
C ILE A 12 2.61 2.09 11.82
N GLN A 13 3.01 1.01 11.14
CA GLN A 13 2.68 0.81 9.72
C GLN A 13 1.18 0.71 9.48
N LEU A 14 0.45 -0.02 10.32
CA LEU A 14 -1.01 -0.13 10.22
C LEU A 14 -1.71 1.22 10.42
N GLY A 15 -1.33 1.97 11.44
CA GLY A 15 -1.86 3.32 11.69
C GLY A 15 -1.53 4.27 10.55
N ALA A 16 -0.28 4.24 10.06
CA ALA A 16 0.13 5.03 8.91
C ALA A 16 -0.69 4.69 7.66
N SER A 17 -0.98 3.41 7.42
CA SER A 17 -1.80 2.97 6.29
C SER A 17 -3.15 3.68 6.25
N ARG A 18 -3.86 3.72 7.39
CA ARG A 18 -5.16 4.41 7.52
C ARG A 18 -5.03 5.92 7.32
N CYS A 19 -4.10 6.55 8.03
CA CYS A 19 -3.86 7.99 7.91
C CYS A 19 -3.50 8.40 6.47
N ARG A 20 -2.69 7.61 5.76
CA ARG A 20 -2.31 7.90 4.36
C ARG A 20 -3.51 7.85 3.41
N LEU A 21 -4.46 6.95 3.65
CA LEU A 21 -5.69 6.90 2.86
C LEU A 21 -6.61 8.10 3.17
N GLU A 22 -6.70 8.52 4.43
CA GLU A 22 -7.43 9.74 4.82
C GLU A 22 -6.80 11.00 4.22
N ASP A 23 -5.47 11.12 4.30
CA ASP A 23 -4.70 12.19 3.66
C ASP A 23 -4.96 12.23 2.15
N ALA A 24 -4.97 11.06 1.50
CA ALA A 24 -5.26 10.95 0.08
C ALA A 24 -6.65 11.48 -0.29
N ARG A 25 -7.67 11.13 0.50
CA ARG A 25 -9.05 11.63 0.32
C ARG A 25 -9.13 13.15 0.52
N ALA A 26 -8.44 13.68 1.53
CA ALA A 26 -8.38 15.12 1.77
C ALA A 26 -7.71 15.85 0.58
N LEU A 27 -6.58 15.35 0.09
CA LEU A 27 -5.90 15.90 -1.10
C LEU A 27 -6.78 15.83 -2.35
N HIS A 28 -7.48 14.71 -2.55
CA HIS A 28 -8.43 14.55 -3.64
C HIS A 28 -9.54 15.62 -3.55
N SER A 29 -10.12 15.85 -2.38
CA SER A 29 -11.16 16.89 -2.19
C SER A 29 -10.68 18.30 -2.58
N GLN A 30 -9.37 18.55 -2.49
CA GLN A 30 -8.72 19.81 -2.84
C GLN A 30 -8.12 19.82 -4.25
N LYS A 31 -8.51 18.87 -5.11
CA LYS A 31 -8.03 18.75 -6.50
C LYS A 31 -6.51 18.53 -6.63
N ARG A 32 -5.88 18.03 -5.57
CA ARG A 32 -4.45 17.68 -5.53
C ARG A 32 -4.23 16.24 -6.00
N TRP A 33 -4.60 15.96 -7.24
CA TRP A 33 -4.71 14.60 -7.82
C TRP A 33 -3.44 13.76 -7.69
N ASN A 34 -2.28 14.25 -8.13
CA ASN A 34 -1.02 13.50 -7.98
C ASN A 34 -0.67 13.23 -6.52
N GLY A 35 -0.93 14.21 -5.64
CA GLY A 35 -0.71 14.05 -4.21
C GLY A 35 -1.63 12.97 -3.63
N ALA A 36 -2.89 12.94 -4.05
CA ALA A 36 -3.85 11.94 -3.62
C ALA A 36 -3.46 10.52 -4.09
N VAL A 37 -3.06 10.37 -5.36
CA VAL A 37 -2.54 9.10 -5.90
C VAL A 37 -1.28 8.66 -5.14
N TYR A 38 -0.35 9.58 -4.91
CA TYR A 38 0.88 9.31 -4.17
C TYR A 38 0.58 8.82 -2.75
N MET A 39 -0.23 9.55 -1.98
CA MET A 39 -0.56 9.19 -0.60
C MET A 39 -1.34 7.88 -0.50
N SER A 40 -2.27 7.62 -1.42
CA SER A 40 -3.06 6.38 -1.41
C SER A 40 -2.22 5.13 -1.73
N GLY A 41 -1.20 5.21 -2.60
CA GLY A 41 -0.31 4.06 -2.78
C GLY A 41 0.61 3.80 -1.57
N TYR A 42 1.02 4.84 -0.82
CA TYR A 42 1.67 4.63 0.49
C TYR A 42 0.75 3.91 1.47
N ALA A 43 -0.56 4.12 1.42
CA ALA A 43 -1.50 3.38 2.25
C ALA A 43 -1.39 1.86 1.99
N ILE A 44 -1.28 1.43 0.73
CA ILE A 44 -1.09 0.02 0.37
C ILE A 44 0.28 -0.49 0.78
N GLU A 45 1.36 0.29 0.58
CA GLU A 45 2.71 -0.07 1.03
C GLU A 45 2.72 -0.39 2.53
N CYS A 46 2.14 0.51 3.33
CA CYS A 46 2.04 0.38 4.77
C CYS A 46 1.17 -0.81 5.19
N ALA A 47 0.02 -1.02 4.53
CA ALA A 47 -0.87 -2.16 4.79
C ALA A 47 -0.17 -3.50 4.55
N LEU A 48 0.58 -3.61 3.45
CA LEU A 48 1.33 -4.82 3.09
C LEU A 48 2.45 -5.09 4.10
N LYS A 49 3.22 -4.06 4.50
CA LYS A 49 4.26 -4.20 5.52
C LYS A 49 3.70 -4.69 6.85
N SER A 50 2.59 -4.10 7.31
CA SER A 50 1.91 -4.57 8.51
C SER A 50 1.42 -6.01 8.38
N LEU A 51 0.84 -6.37 7.24
CA LEU A 51 0.31 -7.71 7.00
C LEU A 51 1.41 -8.78 6.96
N ILE A 52 2.59 -8.47 6.40
CA ILE A 52 3.76 -9.36 6.46
C ILE A 52 4.16 -9.62 7.91
N CYS A 53 4.30 -8.56 8.72
CA CYS A 53 4.58 -8.69 10.15
C CYS A 53 3.53 -9.55 10.87
N TYR A 54 2.25 -9.32 10.57
CA TYR A 54 1.14 -10.08 11.15
C TYR A 54 1.21 -11.58 10.81
N GLN A 55 1.46 -11.94 9.55
CA GLN A 55 1.57 -13.34 9.14
C GLN A 55 2.77 -14.05 9.76
N GLU A 56 3.88 -13.35 9.93
CA GLU A 56 5.09 -13.87 10.57
C GLU A 56 5.06 -13.76 12.10
N ARG A 57 3.98 -13.25 12.69
CA ARG A 57 3.80 -13.07 14.15
C ARG A 57 4.94 -12.25 14.78
N THR A 58 5.40 -11.22 14.08
CA THR A 58 6.38 -10.25 14.59
C THR A 58 5.78 -8.85 14.67
N ASN A 59 6.29 -8.03 15.58
CA ASN A 59 5.91 -6.61 15.67
C ASN A 59 6.83 -5.70 14.86
N ASN A 60 7.96 -6.19 14.35
CA ASN A 60 8.90 -5.37 13.58
C ASN A 60 9.17 -5.94 12.20
N PHE A 61 9.06 -5.11 11.16
CA PHE A 61 9.30 -5.51 9.79
C PHE A 61 10.73 -5.97 9.55
N LYS A 62 11.72 -5.44 10.29
CA LYS A 62 13.12 -5.88 10.19
C LYS A 62 13.34 -7.32 10.66
N ASP A 63 12.44 -7.83 11.50
CA ASP A 63 12.51 -9.19 12.01
C ASP A 63 11.89 -10.21 11.06
N THR A 64 11.17 -9.74 10.03
CA THR A 64 10.57 -10.60 9.02
C THR A 64 11.63 -11.34 8.20
N THR A 65 11.25 -12.52 7.73
CA THR A 65 12.06 -13.40 6.90
C THR A 65 12.44 -12.68 5.61
N VAL A 66 11.50 -11.98 4.98
CA VAL A 66 11.74 -11.25 3.73
C VAL A 66 12.72 -10.09 3.88
N PHE A 67 12.70 -9.37 5.01
CA PHE A 67 13.68 -8.32 5.27
C PHE A 67 15.09 -8.90 5.50
N LYS A 68 15.17 -10.03 6.22
CA LYS A 68 16.42 -10.77 6.45
C LYS A 68 17.00 -11.35 5.16
N GLN A 69 16.14 -11.75 4.21
CA GLN A 69 16.50 -12.26 2.89
C GLN A 69 16.81 -11.16 1.84
N GLY A 70 16.77 -9.88 2.23
CA GLY A 70 17.26 -8.79 1.38
C GLY A 70 16.21 -7.88 0.77
N LEU A 71 14.94 -7.95 1.21
CA LEU A 71 13.93 -6.94 0.89
C LEU A 71 14.22 -5.64 1.66
N ARG A 72 15.16 -4.84 1.13
CA ARG A 72 15.70 -3.61 1.73
C ARG A 72 15.89 -2.51 0.69
N GLY A 73 16.18 -1.29 1.16
CA GLY A 73 16.43 -0.14 0.28
C GLY A 73 15.22 0.17 -0.61
N SER A 74 15.44 0.48 -1.89
CA SER A 74 14.37 0.80 -2.84
C SER A 74 13.35 -0.34 -3.01
N LYS A 75 13.76 -1.60 -2.83
CA LYS A 75 12.85 -2.76 -2.93
C LYS A 75 11.79 -2.77 -1.83
N LEU A 76 12.05 -2.12 -0.69
CA LEU A 76 11.13 -2.01 0.43
C LEU A 76 9.88 -1.17 0.10
N HIS A 77 9.94 -0.39 -0.99
CA HIS A 77 8.85 0.47 -1.48
C HIS A 77 8.13 -0.13 -2.70
N SER A 78 8.57 -1.29 -3.19
CA SER A 78 7.93 -1.95 -4.32
C SER A 78 6.70 -2.73 -3.85
N LEU A 79 5.51 -2.26 -4.24
CA LEU A 79 4.24 -2.95 -3.94
C LEU A 79 4.25 -4.40 -4.44
N VAL A 80 4.82 -4.64 -5.63
CA VAL A 80 4.95 -5.99 -6.21
C VAL A 80 5.80 -6.88 -5.31
N LYS A 81 6.97 -6.41 -4.86
CA LYS A 81 7.85 -7.21 -3.99
C LYS A 81 7.25 -7.44 -2.60
N LEU A 82 6.47 -6.50 -2.09
CA LEU A 82 5.74 -6.67 -0.85
C LEU A 82 4.58 -7.66 -1.00
N LEU A 83 3.90 -7.70 -2.15
CA LEU A 83 2.87 -8.71 -2.40
C LEU A 83 3.47 -10.11 -2.63
N ASP A 84 4.61 -10.21 -3.33
CA ASP A 84 5.36 -11.45 -3.53
C ASP A 84 5.70 -12.14 -2.17
N ALA A 85 5.87 -11.35 -1.11
CA ALA A 85 6.11 -11.83 0.26
C ALA A 85 4.87 -12.48 0.91
N LEU A 86 3.69 -12.39 0.29
CA LEU A 86 2.40 -12.83 0.83
C LEU A 86 1.72 -13.80 -0.16
N PRO A 87 2.25 -15.02 -0.39
CA PRO A 87 1.85 -15.88 -1.50
C PRO A 87 0.36 -16.27 -1.51
N ASN A 88 -0.26 -16.43 -0.33
CA ASN A 88 -1.70 -16.71 -0.24
C ASN A 88 -2.56 -15.49 -0.59
N ILE A 89 -2.09 -14.29 -0.26
CA ILE A 89 -2.76 -13.03 -0.60
C ILE A 89 -2.60 -12.76 -2.09
N GLN A 90 -1.38 -12.92 -2.61
CA GLN A 90 -1.06 -12.80 -4.03
C GLN A 90 -1.94 -13.71 -4.87
N ARG A 91 -2.08 -14.99 -4.49
CA ARG A 91 -2.94 -15.95 -5.21
C ARG A 91 -4.39 -15.46 -5.33
N VAL A 92 -4.95 -14.87 -4.28
CA VAL A 92 -6.32 -14.35 -4.31
C VAL A 92 -6.42 -13.08 -5.14
N ILE A 93 -5.47 -12.16 -4.98
CA ILE A 93 -5.44 -10.90 -5.74
C ILE A 93 -5.26 -11.18 -7.24
N GLU A 94 -4.41 -12.12 -7.63
CA GLU A 94 -4.07 -12.36 -9.03
C GLU A 94 -4.92 -13.45 -9.69
N TYR A 95 -5.84 -14.08 -8.95
CA TYR A 95 -6.68 -15.17 -9.46
C TYR A 95 -7.45 -14.74 -10.73
N PRO A 96 -7.29 -15.46 -11.87
CA PRO A 96 -7.79 -15.04 -13.18
C PRO A 96 -9.29 -15.33 -13.36
N GLN A 97 -10.12 -14.79 -12.48
CA GLN A 97 -11.57 -14.79 -12.62
C GLN A 97 -12.03 -13.46 -13.23
N ARG A 98 -12.95 -13.52 -14.20
CA ARG A 98 -13.42 -12.38 -15.01
C ARG A 98 -13.81 -11.15 -14.17
N ASN A 99 -14.40 -11.39 -13.01
CA ASN A 99 -14.93 -10.34 -12.11
C ASN A 99 -14.20 -10.29 -10.76
N ASN A 100 -12.94 -10.72 -10.67
CA ASN A 100 -12.17 -10.58 -9.43
C ASN A 100 -11.87 -9.09 -9.16
N PRO A 101 -12.52 -8.46 -8.17
CA PRO A 101 -12.35 -7.03 -7.92
C PRO A 101 -10.94 -6.70 -7.44
N TYR A 102 -10.29 -7.62 -6.73
CA TYR A 102 -8.92 -7.44 -6.24
C TYR A 102 -7.92 -7.46 -7.38
N ARG A 103 -8.12 -8.33 -8.37
CA ARG A 103 -7.27 -8.37 -9.56
C ARG A 103 -7.35 -7.09 -10.37
N GLN A 104 -8.56 -6.63 -10.63
CA GLN A 104 -8.79 -5.38 -11.37
C GLN A 104 -8.17 -4.19 -10.63
N ALA A 105 -8.42 -4.08 -9.32
CA ALA A 105 -7.84 -3.04 -8.48
C ALA A 105 -6.30 -3.11 -8.46
N TRP A 106 -5.72 -4.31 -8.35
CA TRP A 106 -4.27 -4.50 -8.36
C TRP A 106 -3.63 -4.09 -9.67
N ILE A 107 -4.25 -4.43 -10.81
CA ILE A 107 -3.80 -3.98 -12.14
C ILE A 107 -3.83 -2.46 -12.20
N THR A 108 -4.92 -1.81 -11.78
CA THR A 108 -5.04 -0.35 -11.75
C THR A 108 -3.97 0.31 -10.87
N VAL A 109 -3.72 -0.23 -9.68
CA VAL A 109 -2.70 0.31 -8.78
C VAL A 109 -1.30 0.13 -9.37
N THR A 110 -0.95 -1.07 -9.84
CA THR A 110 0.40 -1.36 -10.33
C THR A 110 0.71 -0.73 -11.69
N SER A 111 -0.29 -0.44 -12.53
CA SER A 111 -0.08 0.28 -13.80
C SER A 111 0.26 1.77 -13.60
N SER A 112 -0.25 2.36 -12.52
CA SER A 112 -0.19 3.81 -12.29
C SER A 112 0.78 4.20 -11.18
N TRP A 113 1.06 3.28 -10.26
CA TRP A 113 1.99 3.49 -9.17
C TRP A 113 3.43 3.47 -9.66
N LYS A 114 4.10 4.62 -9.60
CA LYS A 114 5.50 4.79 -10.01
C LYS A 114 6.46 5.02 -8.83
N ASN A 115 6.13 4.48 -7.65
CA ASN A 115 6.85 4.76 -6.40
C ASN A 115 7.02 6.28 -6.18
N ASP A 116 8.23 6.80 -6.40
CA ASP A 116 8.60 8.19 -6.11
C ASP A 116 8.42 9.15 -7.29
N GLU A 117 8.22 8.69 -8.53
CA GLU A 117 8.19 9.59 -9.70
C GLU A 117 7.02 10.58 -9.66
N LEU A 118 5.87 10.17 -9.12
CA LEU A 118 4.70 11.04 -8.98
C LEU A 118 4.95 12.21 -8.04
N ARG A 119 5.85 12.05 -7.05
CA ARG A 119 6.21 13.09 -6.10
C ARG A 119 6.98 14.24 -6.77
N TYR A 120 7.82 13.91 -7.73
CA TYR A 120 8.68 14.87 -8.44
C TYR A 120 8.10 15.29 -9.80
N SER A 121 6.99 14.69 -10.21
CA SER A 121 6.30 15.04 -11.44
C SER A 121 5.72 16.45 -11.35
N ASN A 122 6.05 17.28 -12.33
CA ASN A 122 5.44 18.59 -12.56
C ASN A 122 4.18 18.52 -13.45
N ARG A 123 3.79 17.33 -13.91
CA ARG A 123 2.59 17.15 -14.73
C ARG A 123 1.36 17.35 -13.88
N MET A 124 0.36 18.07 -14.39
CA MET A 124 -0.94 18.13 -13.74
C MET A 124 -1.56 16.73 -13.73
N GLY A 125 -2.06 16.31 -12.56
CA GLY A 125 -2.77 15.04 -12.46
C GLY A 125 -4.14 15.12 -13.14
N ASP A 126 -4.72 13.97 -13.41
CA ASP A 126 -6.07 13.86 -13.98
C ASP A 126 -7.05 13.37 -12.92
N GLU A 127 -8.22 14.01 -12.83
CA GLU A 127 -9.24 13.69 -11.84
C GLU A 127 -9.85 12.31 -12.07
N THR A 128 -10.06 11.90 -13.33
CA THR A 128 -10.65 10.60 -13.65
C THR A 128 -9.69 9.47 -13.27
N GLU A 129 -8.40 9.63 -13.58
CA GLU A 129 -7.37 8.67 -13.20
C GLU A 129 -7.14 8.63 -11.68
N ALA A 130 -7.16 9.78 -11.00
CA ALA A 130 -7.07 9.82 -9.54
C ALA A 130 -8.25 9.12 -8.86
N ASN A 131 -9.48 9.35 -9.33
CA ASN A 131 -10.68 8.65 -8.85
C ASN A 131 -10.56 7.14 -9.03
N LYS A 132 -10.18 6.68 -10.23
CA LYS A 132 -9.99 5.24 -10.51
C LYS A 132 -8.93 4.63 -9.59
N PHE A 133 -7.81 5.32 -9.40
CA PHE A 133 -6.71 4.85 -8.56
C PHE A 133 -7.12 4.74 -7.09
N ILE A 134 -7.73 5.79 -6.53
CA ILE A 134 -8.16 5.80 -5.13
C ILE A 134 -9.21 4.72 -4.88
N ASN A 135 -10.19 4.56 -5.77
CA ASN A 135 -11.19 3.50 -5.65
C ASN A 135 -10.55 2.10 -5.65
N ALA A 136 -9.54 1.87 -6.51
CA ALA A 136 -8.78 0.63 -6.52
C ALA A 136 -8.00 0.42 -5.20
N VAL A 137 -7.36 1.48 -4.69
CA VAL A 137 -6.70 1.45 -3.37
C VAL A 137 -7.68 1.11 -2.26
N GLU A 138 -8.88 1.68 -2.23
CA GLU A 138 -9.87 1.40 -1.18
C GLU A 138 -10.30 -0.07 -1.16
N ILE A 139 -10.49 -0.67 -2.33
CA ILE A 139 -10.80 -2.11 -2.47
C ILE A 139 -9.69 -2.96 -1.87
N LEU A 140 -8.43 -2.70 -2.26
CA LEU A 140 -7.28 -3.46 -1.80
C LEU A 140 -7.01 -3.21 -0.31
N HIS A 141 -7.07 -1.96 0.14
CA HIS A 141 -6.82 -1.57 1.53
C HIS A 141 -7.80 -2.29 2.47
N ARG A 142 -9.10 -2.25 2.18
CA ARG A 142 -10.11 -2.99 2.97
C ARG A 142 -9.81 -4.48 3.02
N TYR A 143 -9.47 -5.07 1.88
CA TYR A 143 -9.11 -6.48 1.82
C TYR A 143 -7.88 -6.80 2.67
N LEU A 144 -6.78 -6.04 2.52
CA LEU A 144 -5.53 -6.26 3.27
C LEU A 144 -5.71 -6.08 4.78
N LEU A 145 -6.53 -5.11 5.22
CA LEU A 145 -6.87 -4.93 6.63
C LEU A 145 -7.69 -6.11 7.17
N SER A 146 -8.68 -6.61 6.40
CA SER A 146 -9.47 -7.77 6.82
C SER A 146 -8.62 -9.03 7.04
N LYS A 147 -7.46 -9.15 6.38
CA LYS A 147 -6.53 -10.29 6.51
C LYS A 147 -5.62 -10.22 7.74
N GLN A 148 -5.66 -9.11 8.48
CA GLN A 148 -4.97 -8.92 9.75
C GLN A 148 -5.94 -8.64 10.91
N GLY A 149 -7.24 -8.96 10.73
CA GLY A 149 -8.26 -8.83 11.77
C GLY A 149 -8.83 -7.42 11.94
N GLU A 150 -8.63 -6.54 10.97
CA GLU A 150 -8.99 -5.13 11.03
C GLU A 150 -10.24 -4.84 10.17
N SER A 151 -11.08 -3.90 10.62
CA SER A 151 -12.27 -3.41 9.91
C SER A 151 -11.98 -2.16 9.09
#